data_AF-A0A0A8WSV1-F1
#
_entry.id   AF-A0A0A8WSV1-F1
#
_cell.length_a   1.000
_cell.length_b   1.000
_cell.length_c   1.000
_cell.angle_alpha   90.00
_cell.angle_beta   90.00
_cell.angle_gamma   90.00
#
_symmetry.space_group_name_H-M   'P 1'
#
loop_
_entity.id
_entity.type
_entity.pdbx_description
1 polymer ?
#
loop_
_entity_poly.entity_id
_entity_poly.type
_entity_poly.pdbx_seq_one_letter_code
_entity_poly.pdbx_strand_id
1 'polypeptide(L)'
;MSETNKEILDAVLRAMEIEKETFDYYTRAEQKTFNQGGKRIFRWLASSEEQHYLKLTELYNSLNNGERWVFYGGTTIELEPDGGGHIGFDTNDREALELAMAIEKKGIAFFEELLHKTSDPDGRSMLQTLLNEEKEHLRIIAEKHKAIT
;
A
#
# COMPACT_ATOMS: atom_id res chain seq x y z
N MET A 1 4.21 -29.54 5.28
CA MET A 1 3.66 -28.22 5.64
C MET A 1 2.49 -28.41 6.58
N SER A 2 2.46 -27.69 7.70
CA SER A 2 1.29 -27.62 8.59
C SER A 2 0.15 -26.86 7.91
N GLU A 3 -1.09 -27.08 8.35
CA GLU A 3 -2.26 -26.32 7.87
C GLU A 3 -2.09 -24.81 8.12
N THR A 4 -1.56 -24.43 9.28
CA THR A 4 -1.25 -23.02 9.62
C THR A 4 -0.26 -22.38 8.65
N ASN A 5 0.75 -23.12 8.15
CA ASN A 5 1.69 -22.57 7.18
C ASN A 5 1.03 -22.35 5.81
N LYS A 6 0.08 -23.19 5.41
CA LYS A 6 -0.69 -22.98 4.16
C LYS A 6 -1.57 -21.75 4.29
N GLU A 7 -2.29 -21.60 5.40
CA GLU A 7 -3.14 -20.43 5.65
C GLU A 7 -2.35 -19.11 5.61
N ILE A 8 -1.13 -19.09 6.16
CA ILE A 8 -0.25 -17.92 6.08
C ILE A 8 0.19 -17.66 4.64
N LEU A 9 0.59 -18.68 3.89
CA LEU A 9 0.99 -18.52 2.48
C LEU A 9 -0.17 -18.00 1.62
N ASP A 10 -1.38 -18.51 1.82
CA ASP A 10 -2.58 -18.04 1.12
C ASP A 10 -2.89 -16.58 1.47
N ALA A 11 -2.72 -16.20 2.74
CA ALA A 11 -2.87 -14.80 3.16
C ALA A 11 -1.81 -13.89 2.56
N VAL A 12 -0.54 -14.33 2.48
CA VAL A 12 0.54 -13.56 1.83
C VAL A 12 0.28 -13.42 0.33
N LEU A 13 -0.19 -14.48 -0.35
CA LEU A 13 -0.59 -14.41 -1.75
C LEU A 13 -1.72 -13.40 -1.96
N ARG A 14 -2.72 -13.40 -1.08
CA ARG A 14 -3.80 -12.41 -1.15
C ARG A 14 -3.29 -10.99 -0.90
N ALA A 15 -2.35 -10.81 0.01
CA ALA A 15 -1.69 -9.52 0.23
C ALA A 15 -1.00 -9.04 -1.05
N MET A 16 -0.21 -9.91 -1.71
CA MET A 16 0.46 -9.60 -2.97
C MET A 16 -0.52 -9.19 -4.07
N GLU A 17 -1.68 -9.86 -4.17
CA GLU A 17 -2.71 -9.50 -5.14
C GLU A 17 -3.29 -8.12 -4.86
N ILE A 18 -3.58 -7.80 -3.59
CA ILE A 18 -4.05 -6.48 -3.17
C ILE A 18 -3.03 -5.40 -3.53
N GLU A 19 -1.76 -5.59 -3.18
CA GLU A 19 -0.70 -4.62 -3.52
C GLU A 19 -0.58 -4.43 -5.03
N LYS A 20 -0.64 -5.52 -5.79
CA LYS A 20 -0.52 -5.46 -7.25
C LYS A 20 -1.70 -4.73 -7.90
N GLU A 21 -2.92 -5.00 -7.46
CA GLU A 21 -4.12 -4.31 -7.94
C GLU A 21 -4.08 -2.81 -7.60
N THR A 22 -3.56 -2.46 -6.42
CA THR A 22 -3.46 -1.09 -5.90
C THR A 22 -2.38 -0.31 -6.64
N PHE A 23 -1.21 -0.91 -6.86
CA PHE A 23 -0.16 -0.40 -7.75
C PHE A 23 -0.69 -0.10 -9.17
N ASP A 24 -1.41 -1.06 -9.76
CA ASP A 24 -1.95 -0.92 -11.12
C ASP A 24 -3.00 0.21 -11.17
N TYR A 25 -3.80 0.36 -10.12
CA TYR A 25 -4.74 1.46 -10.00
C TYR A 25 -4.02 2.82 -9.95
N TYR A 26 -3.04 2.98 -9.07
CA TYR A 26 -2.30 4.24 -8.92
C TYR A 26 -1.51 4.62 -10.16
N THR A 27 -0.91 3.65 -10.84
CA THR A 27 -0.25 3.88 -12.14
C THR A 27 -1.23 4.42 -13.18
N ARG A 28 -2.45 3.87 -13.24
CA ARG A 28 -3.49 4.37 -14.15
C ARG A 28 -4.02 5.75 -13.74
N ALA A 29 -4.14 6.00 -12.43
CA ALA A 29 -4.58 7.29 -11.91
C ALA A 29 -3.56 8.38 -12.25
N GLU A 30 -2.26 8.13 -12.04
CA GLU A 30 -1.17 9.04 -12.43
C GLU A 30 -1.24 9.41 -13.93
N GLN A 31 -1.49 8.42 -14.80
CA GLN A 31 -1.57 8.64 -16.24
C GLN A 31 -2.76 9.50 -16.66
N LYS A 32 -3.88 9.41 -15.93
CA LYS A 32 -5.14 10.10 -16.23
C LYS A 32 -5.25 11.48 -15.59
N THR A 33 -4.61 11.69 -14.45
CA THR A 33 -4.60 12.98 -13.76
C THR A 33 -3.77 13.97 -14.56
N PHE A 34 -4.31 15.13 -14.90
CA PHE A 34 -3.55 16.18 -15.60
C PHE A 34 -2.78 17.08 -14.63
N ASN A 35 -3.27 17.21 -13.40
CA ASN A 35 -2.69 18.05 -12.37
C ASN A 35 -1.34 17.51 -11.89
N GLN A 36 -0.30 18.34 -11.89
CA GLN A 36 1.05 17.93 -11.48
C GLN A 36 1.12 17.49 -10.00
N GLY A 37 0.34 18.11 -9.12
CA GLY A 37 0.22 17.70 -7.72
C GLY A 37 -0.40 16.33 -7.55
N GLY A 38 -1.51 16.07 -8.24
CA GLY A 38 -2.16 14.75 -8.22
C GLY A 38 -1.29 13.66 -8.83
N LYS A 39 -0.60 13.94 -9.95
CA LYS A 39 0.37 13.00 -10.54
C LYS A 39 1.45 12.60 -9.55
N ARG A 40 2.02 13.56 -8.81
CA ARG A 40 3.07 13.25 -7.82
C ARG A 40 2.56 12.34 -6.71
N ILE A 41 1.35 12.56 -6.23
CA ILE A 41 0.74 11.71 -5.19
C ILE A 41 0.52 10.30 -5.72
N PHE A 42 -0.12 10.13 -6.88
CA PHE A 42 -0.37 8.81 -7.44
C PHE A 42 0.92 8.07 -7.84
N ARG A 43 1.95 8.80 -8.30
CA ARG A 43 3.27 8.21 -8.55
C ARG A 43 3.89 7.70 -7.26
N TRP A 44 3.89 8.52 -6.21
CA TRP A 44 4.45 8.16 -4.91
C TRP A 44 3.74 6.93 -4.33
N LEU A 45 2.40 6.92 -4.36
CA LEU A 45 1.60 5.76 -3.95
C LEU A 45 1.98 4.52 -4.77
N ALA A 46 1.96 4.60 -6.11
CA ALA A 46 2.33 3.48 -6.97
C ALA A 46 3.73 2.95 -6.64
N SER A 47 4.73 3.82 -6.49
CA SER A 47 6.08 3.39 -6.13
C SER A 47 6.13 2.73 -4.74
N SER A 48 5.33 3.18 -3.78
CA SER A 48 5.21 2.56 -2.45
C SER A 48 4.63 1.14 -2.55
N GLU A 49 3.49 0.96 -3.22
CA GLU A 49 2.83 -0.35 -3.35
C GLU A 49 3.66 -1.35 -4.15
N GLU A 50 4.45 -0.89 -5.11
CA GLU A 50 5.41 -1.75 -5.79
C GLU A 50 6.43 -2.33 -4.81
N GLN A 51 6.93 -1.53 -3.85
CA GLN A 51 7.85 -2.04 -2.83
C GLN A 51 7.15 -3.02 -1.88
N HIS A 52 5.90 -2.76 -1.49
CA HIS A 52 5.10 -3.68 -0.69
C HIS A 52 4.96 -5.03 -1.41
N TYR A 53 4.55 -5.02 -2.68
CA TYR A 53 4.44 -6.21 -3.51
C TYR A 53 5.75 -7.00 -3.61
N LEU A 54 6.87 -6.32 -3.86
CA LEU A 54 8.19 -6.96 -3.95
C LEU A 54 8.60 -7.59 -2.62
N LYS A 55 8.35 -6.90 -1.50
CA LYS A 55 8.67 -7.41 -0.17
C LYS A 55 7.79 -8.60 0.21
N LEU A 56 6.50 -8.58 -0.12
CA LEU A 56 5.61 -9.72 0.08
C LEU A 56 5.97 -10.90 -0.82
N THR A 57 6.48 -10.65 -2.03
CA THR A 57 7.03 -11.70 -2.91
C THR A 57 8.25 -12.37 -2.27
N GLU A 58 9.16 -11.57 -1.69
CA GLU A 58 10.30 -12.08 -0.93
C GLU A 58 9.84 -12.93 0.27
N LEU A 59 8.86 -12.43 1.04
CA LEU A 59 8.27 -13.15 2.16
C LEU A 59 7.66 -14.49 1.72
N TYR A 60 6.86 -14.49 0.65
CA TYR A 60 6.23 -15.70 0.12
C TYR A 60 7.27 -16.75 -0.23
N ASN A 61 8.32 -16.36 -0.96
CA ASN A 61 9.39 -17.28 -1.35
C ASN A 61 10.10 -17.88 -0.14
N SER A 62 10.42 -17.05 0.86
CA SER A 62 11.09 -17.51 2.08
C SER A 62 10.21 -18.50 2.86
N LEU A 63 8.94 -18.15 3.13
CA LEU A 63 8.01 -19.03 3.84
C LEU A 63 7.69 -20.32 3.06
N ASN A 64 7.57 -20.25 1.74
CA ASN A 64 7.33 -21.41 0.88
C ASN A 64 8.51 -22.39 0.88
N ASN A 65 9.73 -21.88 1.06
CA ASN A 65 10.93 -22.69 1.25
C ASN A 65 11.09 -23.22 2.69
N GLY A 66 10.14 -22.93 3.60
CA GLY A 66 10.19 -23.33 5.00
C GLY A 66 11.16 -22.51 5.84
N GLU A 67 11.54 -21.32 5.36
CA GLU A 67 12.37 -20.38 6.09
C GLU A 67 11.52 -19.47 7.00
N ARG A 68 12.10 -18.36 7.46
CA ARG A 68 11.53 -17.43 8.44
C ARG A 68 10.86 -16.23 7.78
N TRP A 69 10.12 -15.46 8.57
CA TRP A 69 9.65 -14.14 8.15
C TRP A 69 10.83 -13.23 7.79
N VAL A 70 10.61 -12.40 6.76
CA VAL A 70 11.61 -11.45 6.29
C VAL A 70 11.53 -10.16 7.09
N PHE A 71 12.68 -9.51 7.28
CA PHE A 71 12.69 -8.19 7.89
C PHE A 71 12.20 -7.13 6.91
N TYR A 72 11.36 -6.23 7.39
CA TYR A 72 10.92 -5.06 6.65
C TYR A 72 10.89 -3.81 7.52
N GLY A 73 11.73 -2.83 7.14
CA GLY A 73 11.90 -1.57 7.87
C GLY A 73 11.11 -0.39 7.30
N GLY A 74 10.26 -0.63 6.29
CA GLY A 74 9.48 0.38 5.58
C GLY A 74 10.16 0.82 4.29
N THR A 75 9.35 1.42 3.42
CA THR A 75 9.81 2.14 2.24
C THR A 75 10.58 3.40 2.64
N THR A 76 11.55 3.78 1.81
CA THR A 76 12.29 5.05 1.94
C THR A 76 11.85 6.04 0.88
N ILE A 77 10.66 5.84 0.29
CA ILE A 77 10.17 6.64 -0.83
C ILE A 77 9.47 7.86 -0.26
N GLU A 78 10.14 9.01 -0.36
CA GLU A 78 9.58 10.27 0.10
C GLU A 78 8.64 10.87 -0.95
N LEU A 79 7.52 11.43 -0.50
CA LEU A 79 6.65 12.22 -1.35
C LEU A 79 7.36 13.53 -1.72
N GLU A 80 7.56 13.75 -3.02
CA GLU A 80 8.18 14.97 -3.53
C GLU A 80 7.43 16.25 -3.05
N PRO A 81 8.17 17.31 -2.66
CA PRO A 81 7.55 18.54 -2.17
C PRO A 81 6.71 19.21 -3.26
N ASP A 82 5.70 19.96 -2.82
CA ASP A 82 4.83 20.66 -3.74
C ASP A 82 5.56 21.85 -4.38
N GLY A 83 5.78 21.79 -5.69
CA GLY A 83 6.49 22.82 -6.48
C GLY A 83 5.74 24.15 -6.65
N GLY A 84 4.73 24.44 -5.83
CA GLY A 84 4.07 25.76 -5.76
C GLY A 84 3.12 26.10 -6.90
N GLY A 85 2.68 25.13 -7.71
CA GLY A 85 1.65 25.34 -8.73
C GLY A 85 0.25 25.42 -8.11
N HIS A 86 -0.64 26.26 -8.64
CA HIS A 86 -2.04 26.28 -8.22
C HIS A 86 -2.64 24.89 -8.36
N ILE A 87 -3.04 24.32 -7.23
CA ILE A 87 -3.59 22.99 -7.15
C ILE A 87 -5.07 23.05 -7.56
N GLY A 88 -5.33 23.04 -8.87
CA GLY A 88 -6.67 22.78 -9.40
C GLY A 88 -6.83 21.30 -9.66
N PHE A 89 -7.37 20.55 -8.70
CA PHE A 89 -7.82 19.18 -8.97
C PHE A 89 -9.17 19.26 -9.70
N ASP A 90 -9.31 18.53 -10.80
CA ASP A 90 -10.59 18.46 -11.52
C ASP A 90 -11.56 17.46 -10.84
N THR A 91 -12.80 17.39 -11.30
CA THR A 91 -13.81 16.47 -10.73
C THR A 91 -13.35 15.01 -10.76
N ASN A 92 -12.53 14.61 -11.74
CA ASN A 92 -12.03 13.25 -11.86
C ASN A 92 -10.97 12.95 -10.79
N ASP A 93 -10.16 13.94 -10.44
CA ASP A 93 -9.15 13.79 -9.39
C ASP A 93 -9.79 13.58 -8.00
N ARG A 94 -10.91 14.26 -7.72
CA ARG A 94 -11.65 14.05 -6.47
C ARG A 94 -12.18 12.62 -6.37
N GLU A 95 -12.85 12.13 -7.40
CA GLU A 95 -13.38 10.76 -7.43
C GLU A 95 -12.25 9.73 -7.34
N ALA A 96 -11.10 10.00 -7.97
CA ALA A 96 -9.92 9.15 -7.86
C ALA A 96 -9.37 9.10 -6.43
N LEU A 97 -9.31 10.24 -5.73
CA LEU A 97 -8.89 10.28 -4.32
C LEU A 97 -9.90 9.58 -3.40
N GLU A 98 -11.20 9.69 -3.64
CA GLU A 98 -12.24 8.98 -2.87
C GLU A 98 -12.11 7.47 -3.04
N LEU A 99 -11.86 7.00 -4.26
CA LEU A 99 -11.62 5.59 -4.54
C LEU A 99 -10.28 5.13 -3.92
N ALA A 100 -9.22 5.93 -4.00
CA ALA A 100 -7.95 5.65 -3.34
C ALA A 100 -8.14 5.46 -1.83
N MET A 101 -8.85 6.36 -1.14
CA MET A 101 -9.17 6.20 0.28
C MET A 101 -9.93 4.89 0.58
N ALA A 102 -10.80 4.45 -0.33
CA ALA A 102 -11.53 3.20 -0.16
C ALA A 102 -10.65 1.96 -0.38
N ILE A 103 -9.66 2.05 -1.28
CA ILE A 103 -8.65 1.01 -1.50
C ILE A 103 -7.77 0.88 -0.26
N GLU A 104 -7.18 1.98 0.21
CA GLU A 104 -6.33 2.01 1.42
C GLU A 104 -7.04 1.43 2.65
N LYS A 105 -8.30 1.83 2.89
CA LYS A 105 -9.08 1.29 4.01
C LYS A 105 -9.27 -0.23 3.94
N LYS A 106 -9.38 -0.80 2.75
CA LYS A 106 -9.48 -2.26 2.57
C LYS A 106 -8.14 -2.94 2.82
N GLY A 107 -7.04 -2.36 2.34
CA GLY A 107 -5.68 -2.83 2.62
C GLY A 107 -5.39 -2.84 4.13
N ILE A 108 -5.65 -1.71 4.80
CA ILE A 108 -5.54 -1.57 6.26
C ILE A 108 -6.32 -2.66 6.99
N ALA A 109 -7.60 -2.84 6.66
CA ALA A 109 -8.44 -3.85 7.32
C ALA A 109 -7.88 -5.28 7.12
N PHE A 110 -7.36 -5.57 5.93
CA PHE A 110 -6.74 -6.85 5.61
C PHE A 110 -5.47 -7.09 6.43
N PHE A 111 -4.56 -6.10 6.49
CA PHE A 111 -3.33 -6.22 7.28
C PHE A 111 -3.59 -6.27 8.78
N GLU A 112 -4.61 -5.57 9.29
CA GLU A 112 -5.04 -5.70 10.69
C GLU A 112 -5.50 -7.12 10.99
N GLU A 113 -6.34 -7.72 10.14
CA GLU A 113 -6.78 -9.10 10.31
C GLU A 113 -5.60 -10.10 10.26
N LEU A 114 -4.68 -9.93 9.30
CA LEU A 114 -3.51 -10.78 9.16
C LEU A 114 -2.58 -10.64 10.38
N LEU A 115 -2.34 -9.43 10.86
CA LEU A 115 -1.57 -9.16 12.07
C LEU A 115 -2.20 -9.80 13.32
N HIS A 116 -3.53 -9.84 13.41
CA HIS A 116 -4.24 -10.51 14.49
C HIS A 116 -4.06 -12.04 14.47
N LYS A 117 -3.92 -12.64 13.28
CA LYS A 117 -3.73 -14.10 13.10
C LYS A 117 -2.26 -14.52 13.21
N THR A 118 -1.32 -13.60 13.00
CA THR A 118 0.12 -13.87 13.10
C THR A 118 0.62 -13.82 14.55
N SER A 119 1.14 -14.95 15.02
CA SER A 119 1.77 -15.07 16.34
C SER A 119 3.29 -14.89 16.31
N ASP A 120 3.93 -15.10 15.16
CA ASP A 120 5.38 -14.98 15.00
C ASP A 120 5.83 -13.52 15.21
N PRO A 121 6.81 -13.25 16.09
CA PRO A 121 7.21 -11.88 16.42
C PRO A 121 7.81 -11.12 15.22
N ASP A 122 8.58 -11.79 14.37
CA ASP A 122 9.17 -11.17 13.18
C ASP A 122 8.06 -10.85 12.16
N GLY A 123 7.10 -11.77 12.00
CA GLY A 123 5.93 -11.54 11.16
C GLY A 123 5.04 -10.41 11.65
N ARG A 124 4.82 -10.33 12.97
CA ARG A 124 4.09 -9.20 13.56
C ARG A 124 4.81 -7.88 13.33
N SER A 125 6.14 -7.86 13.45
CA SER A 125 6.93 -6.65 13.17
C SER A 125 6.79 -6.20 11.73
N MET A 126 6.97 -7.12 10.77
CA MET A 126 6.85 -6.80 9.33
C MET A 126 5.44 -6.30 8.98
N LEU A 127 4.39 -7.00 9.41
CA LEU A 127 3.01 -6.63 9.13
C LEU A 127 2.63 -5.29 9.78
N GLN A 128 3.16 -5.00 10.97
CA GLN A 128 2.94 -3.73 11.62
C GLN A 128 3.58 -2.57 10.83
N THR A 129 4.74 -2.79 10.21
CA THR A 129 5.38 -1.81 9.32
C THR A 129 4.49 -1.52 8.11
N LEU A 130 4.09 -2.55 7.36
CA LEU A 130 3.18 -2.40 6.20
C LEU A 130 1.90 -1.66 6.59
N LEU A 131 1.24 -2.10 7.67
CA LEU A 131 0.02 -1.47 8.17
C LEU A 131 0.19 0.02 8.50
N ASN A 132 1.36 0.42 9.00
CA ASN A 132 1.63 1.82 9.30
C ASN A 132 1.83 2.65 8.02
N GLU A 133 2.40 2.07 6.98
CA GLU A 133 2.55 2.71 5.66
C GLU A 133 1.20 2.92 4.99
N GLU A 134 0.34 1.89 4.96
CA GLU A 134 -1.05 2.02 4.47
C GLU A 134 -1.84 3.11 5.21
N LYS A 135 -1.65 3.21 6.53
CA LYS A 135 -2.28 4.26 7.35
C LYS A 135 -1.77 5.65 6.98
N GLU A 136 -0.49 5.77 6.65
CA GLU A 136 0.12 7.01 6.21
C GLU A 136 -0.33 7.39 4.80
N HIS A 137 -0.44 6.43 3.88
CA HIS A 137 -1.04 6.60 2.56
C HIS A 137 -2.46 7.18 2.70
N LEU A 138 -3.32 6.52 3.48
CA LEU A 138 -4.68 7.00 3.74
C LEU A 138 -4.70 8.42 4.33
N ARG A 139 -3.80 8.72 5.29
CA ARG A 139 -3.70 10.05 5.90
C ARG A 139 -3.40 11.11 4.85
N ILE A 140 -2.39 10.88 4.01
CA ILE A 140 -1.97 11.81 2.95
C ILE A 140 -3.10 11.99 1.93
N ILE A 141 -3.73 10.91 1.46
CA ILE A 141 -4.83 10.97 0.51
C ILE A 141 -6.00 11.79 1.08
N ALA A 142 -6.36 11.54 2.35
CA ALA A 142 -7.44 12.27 3.03
C ALA A 142 -7.14 13.78 3.19
N GLU A 143 -5.89 14.13 3.50
CA GLU A 143 -5.48 15.54 3.57
C GLU A 143 -5.60 16.24 2.22
N LYS A 144 -5.21 15.56 1.14
CA LYS A 144 -5.30 16.10 -0.22
C LYS A 144 -6.75 16.21 -0.68
N HIS A 145 -7.58 15.22 -0.40
CA HIS A 145 -9.03 15.27 -0.67
C HIS A 145 -9.74 16.41 0.10
N LYS A 146 -9.35 16.64 1.35
CA LYS A 146 -9.89 17.76 2.14
C LYS A 146 -9.47 19.13 1.61
N ALA A 147 -8.26 19.26 1.08
CA ALA A 147 -7.77 20.52 0.52
C ALA A 147 -8.51 20.96 -0.76
N ILE A 148 -9.31 20.07 -1.36
CA ILE A 148 -10.01 20.29 -2.63
C ILE A 148 -11.54 20.28 -2.52
N THR A 149 -12.06 20.01 -1.31
CA THR A 149 -13.50 20.03 -0.99
C THR A 149 -13.87 21.36 -0.35
#